data_AF-A0A8D8N2U6-F1
#
_entry.id   AF-A0A8D8N2U6-F1
#
_cell.length_a   1.000
_cell.length_b   1.000
_cell.length_c   1.000
_cell.angle_alpha   90.00
_cell.angle_beta   90.00
_cell.angle_gamma   90.00
#
_symmetry.space_group_name_H-M   'P 1'
#
loop_
_entity.id
_entity.type
_entity.pdbx_description
1 polymer ?
#
loop_
_entity_poly.entity_id
_entity_poly.type
_entity_poly.pdbx_seq_one_letter_code
_entity_poly.pdbx_strand_id
1 'polypeptide(L)'
;MQLSALVLTFLTGTISSTHGEATFSSHIFKHVKTKTSSEVQQTATAELISRIVPERASQFKVTVDSALKPNSFKITKTSDSSVVLIVGSSGVAASKGFFHYLKYYCGCHVSWDGDQLDLPDDLPNVDITVEALSSIVYYQNVCTWSYSFSWWTWTEWRRHIDWMALQGITLSLAPFQEDLWTEVFSEYNLTQHDIDEHLSGPGFFAWQRMGNIRGWGGPLTESFKTFASDLQTKVVQEMRRFGMILALPAFAGHLPVQFKAMFPQAKLNPVEVWN
;
A
#
# COMPACT_ATOMS: atom_id res chain seq x y z
N MET A 1 -37.37 -10.40 30.57
CA MET A 1 -36.89 -10.54 29.17
C MET A 1 -35.45 -10.05 29.15
N GLN A 2 -34.52 -10.89 28.73
CA GLN A 2 -33.07 -10.79 28.98
C GLN A 2 -32.44 -9.51 28.40
N LEU A 3 -31.70 -8.78 29.23
CA LEU A 3 -30.64 -7.85 28.78
C LEU A 3 -29.31 -8.59 28.87
N SER A 4 -28.67 -8.80 27.72
CA SER A 4 -27.32 -9.35 27.62
C SER A 4 -26.31 -8.26 27.95
N ALA A 5 -25.65 -8.36 29.10
CA ALA A 5 -24.53 -7.50 29.49
C ALA A 5 -23.26 -7.96 28.77
N LEU A 6 -22.68 -7.08 27.94
CA LEU A 6 -21.37 -7.31 27.33
C LEU A 6 -20.30 -6.94 28.38
N VAL A 7 -19.68 -7.96 28.97
CA VAL A 7 -18.56 -7.78 29.92
C VAL A 7 -17.29 -7.52 29.12
N LEU A 8 -16.72 -6.32 29.29
CA LEU A 8 -15.38 -5.99 28.77
C LEU A 8 -14.34 -6.47 29.79
N THR A 9 -13.68 -7.60 29.50
CA THR A 9 -12.59 -8.11 30.34
C THR A 9 -11.31 -7.32 30.07
N PHE A 10 -10.87 -6.50 31.04
CA PHE A 10 -9.54 -5.90 31.02
C PHE A 10 -8.49 -6.95 31.42
N LEU A 11 -7.64 -7.35 30.48
CA LEU A 11 -6.45 -8.16 30.75
C LEU A 11 -5.33 -7.26 31.30
N THR A 12 -5.21 -7.19 32.62
CA THR A 12 -3.99 -6.69 33.28
C THR A 12 -2.98 -7.84 33.39
N GLY A 13 -2.09 -7.96 32.41
CA GLY A 13 -0.98 -8.90 32.45
C GLY A 13 0.28 -8.24 33.01
N THR A 14 0.75 -8.72 34.16
CA THR A 14 2.09 -8.44 34.70
C THR A 14 3.14 -9.16 33.85
N ILE A 15 4.11 -8.43 33.32
CA ILE A 15 5.21 -8.99 32.51
C ILE A 15 6.26 -9.56 33.45
N SER A 16 6.37 -10.89 33.51
CA SER A 16 7.50 -11.60 34.12
C SER A 16 8.49 -11.95 33.01
N SER A 17 9.72 -11.43 33.09
CA SER A 17 10.78 -11.70 32.12
C SER A 17 11.48 -13.03 32.40
N THR A 18 11.26 -14.05 31.56
CA THR A 18 12.15 -15.21 31.49
C THR A 18 12.25 -15.77 30.07
N HIS A 19 13.43 -15.59 29.47
CA HIS A 19 14.11 -16.42 28.45
C HIS A 19 13.44 -16.63 27.07
N GLY A 20 14.05 -16.03 26.04
CA GLY A 20 13.99 -16.49 24.65
C GLY A 20 12.83 -15.99 23.79
N GLU A 21 12.12 -14.94 24.21
CA GLU A 21 10.96 -14.46 23.47
C GLU A 21 11.35 -13.72 22.20
N ALA A 22 10.99 -14.31 21.07
CA ALA A 22 10.80 -13.62 19.81
C ALA A 22 10.03 -12.32 20.11
N THR A 23 10.68 -11.17 19.92
CA THR A 23 10.13 -9.85 20.25
C THR A 23 8.75 -9.69 19.60
N PHE A 24 7.83 -8.96 20.23
CA PHE A 24 6.48 -8.69 19.69
C PHE A 24 6.51 -8.26 18.21
N SER A 25 7.53 -7.50 17.82
CA SER A 25 7.79 -7.13 16.42
C SER A 25 8.02 -8.33 15.51
N SER A 26 8.83 -9.31 15.93
CA SER A 26 9.05 -10.55 15.18
C SER A 26 7.78 -11.39 15.01
N HIS A 27 6.83 -11.31 15.95
CA HIS A 27 5.53 -11.98 15.81
C HIS A 27 4.66 -11.30 14.75
N ILE A 28 4.60 -9.96 14.73
CA ILE A 28 3.87 -9.21 13.69
C ILE A 28 4.40 -9.57 12.31
N PHE A 29 5.72 -9.56 12.11
CA PHE A 29 6.33 -9.86 10.81
C PHE A 29 6.12 -11.30 10.32
N LYS A 30 5.77 -12.25 11.19
CA LYS A 30 5.38 -13.61 10.78
C LYS A 30 4.00 -13.65 10.11
N HIS A 31 3.10 -12.73 10.49
CA HIS A 31 1.71 -12.69 10.01
C HIS A 31 1.51 -11.65 8.91
N VAL A 32 2.40 -10.67 8.81
CA VAL A 32 2.41 -9.65 7.76
C VAL A 32 3.08 -10.24 6.52
N LYS A 33 2.32 -11.05 5.79
CA LYS A 33 2.72 -11.66 4.50
C LYS A 33 1.60 -11.59 3.48
N THR A 34 1.96 -11.62 2.20
CA THR A 34 0.98 -11.73 1.12
C THR A 34 0.15 -13.01 1.24
N LYS A 35 -1.14 -12.91 0.90
CA LYS A 35 -2.05 -14.05 0.72
C LYS A 35 -2.29 -14.38 -0.75
N THR A 36 -1.71 -13.59 -1.66
CA THR A 36 -1.84 -13.78 -3.10
C THR A 36 -0.93 -14.92 -3.55
N SER A 37 -1.45 -15.83 -4.38
CA SER A 37 -0.69 -16.98 -4.86
C SER A 37 0.50 -16.56 -5.75
N SER A 38 1.50 -17.44 -5.87
CA SER A 38 2.66 -17.20 -6.73
C SER A 38 2.27 -17.01 -8.20
N GLU A 39 1.24 -17.73 -8.68
CA GLU A 39 0.76 -17.66 -10.06
C GLU A 39 0.17 -16.29 -10.38
N VAL A 40 -0.62 -15.72 -9.46
CA VAL A 40 -1.19 -14.37 -9.62
C VAL A 40 -0.08 -13.32 -9.60
N GLN A 41 0.90 -13.46 -8.70
CA GLN A 41 2.07 -12.58 -8.64
C GLN A 41 2.94 -12.64 -9.90
N GLN A 42 3.15 -13.85 -10.43
CA GLN A 42 3.88 -14.06 -11.68
C GLN A 42 3.16 -13.42 -12.86
N THR A 43 1.84 -13.59 -12.94
CA THR A 43 0.99 -12.98 -13.97
C THR A 43 1.07 -11.46 -13.91
N ALA A 44 0.90 -10.86 -12.73
CA ALA A 44 1.00 -9.41 -12.55
C ALA A 44 2.38 -8.86 -12.96
N THR A 45 3.44 -9.61 -12.67
CA THR A 45 4.82 -9.26 -13.08
C THR A 45 5.01 -9.34 -14.60
N ALA A 46 4.47 -10.37 -15.25
CA ALA A 46 4.52 -10.49 -16.70
C ALA A 46 3.74 -9.37 -17.42
N GLU A 47 2.57 -8.99 -16.87
CA GLU A 47 1.80 -7.85 -17.35
C GLU A 47 2.56 -6.52 -17.17
N LEU A 48 3.24 -6.34 -16.04
CA LEU A 48 4.12 -5.18 -15.81
C LEU A 48 5.23 -5.11 -16.87
N ILE A 49 5.94 -6.22 -17.10
CA ILE A 49 6.98 -6.29 -18.13
C ILE A 49 6.40 -5.91 -19.51
N SER A 50 5.21 -6.40 -19.83
CA SER A 50 4.52 -6.08 -21.09
C SER A 50 4.15 -4.60 -21.22
N ARG A 51 3.95 -3.89 -20.10
CA ARG A 51 3.73 -2.43 -20.10
C ARG A 51 5.03 -1.65 -20.21
N ILE A 52 6.12 -2.14 -19.64
CA ILE A 52 7.41 -1.43 -19.63
C ILE A 52 8.17 -1.63 -20.94
N VAL A 53 8.17 -2.84 -21.52
CA VAL A 53 8.89 -3.17 -22.76
C VAL A 53 8.00 -3.98 -23.71
N PRO A 54 6.89 -3.43 -24.22
CA PRO A 54 5.85 -4.19 -24.94
C PRO A 54 6.37 -5.05 -26.09
N GLU A 55 7.26 -4.51 -26.91
CA GLU A 55 7.80 -5.20 -28.09
C GLU A 55 8.84 -6.28 -27.73
N ARG A 56 9.44 -6.17 -26.55
CA ARG A 56 10.55 -7.02 -26.08
C ARG A 56 10.13 -7.93 -24.92
N ALA A 57 8.87 -7.88 -24.48
CA ALA A 57 8.38 -8.57 -23.29
C ALA A 57 8.61 -10.09 -23.33
N SER A 58 8.52 -10.70 -24.51
CA SER A 58 8.77 -12.13 -24.73
C SER A 58 10.21 -12.57 -24.44
N GLN A 59 11.16 -11.63 -24.41
CA GLN A 59 12.55 -11.89 -24.03
C GLN A 59 12.76 -12.00 -22.52
N PHE A 60 11.73 -11.78 -21.71
CA PHE A 60 11.80 -11.89 -20.26
C PHE A 60 10.82 -12.95 -19.76
N LYS A 61 11.33 -13.95 -19.05
CA LYS A 61 10.50 -14.96 -18.37
C LYS A 61 10.65 -14.80 -16.86
N VAL A 62 9.52 -14.69 -16.19
CA VAL A 62 9.44 -14.52 -14.74
C VAL A 62 8.85 -15.73 -14.07
N THR A 63 9.45 -16.11 -12.94
CA THR A 63 8.92 -17.13 -12.03
C THR A 63 8.88 -16.57 -10.62
N VAL A 64 7.81 -16.85 -9.88
CA VAL A 64 7.71 -16.52 -8.45
C VAL A 64 7.90 -17.79 -7.62
N ASP A 65 8.99 -17.84 -6.85
CA ASP A 65 9.33 -18.95 -5.97
C ASP A 65 9.42 -18.46 -4.52
N SER A 66 8.35 -18.70 -3.75
CA SER A 66 8.25 -18.28 -2.35
C SER A 66 9.16 -19.07 -1.39
N ALA A 67 9.87 -20.11 -1.86
CA ALA A 67 10.89 -20.80 -1.09
C ALA A 67 12.22 -20.02 -1.04
N LEU A 68 12.42 -19.06 -1.94
CA LEU A 68 13.56 -18.15 -1.88
C LEU A 68 13.52 -17.28 -0.62
N LYS A 69 14.70 -16.78 -0.22
CA LYS A 69 14.80 -15.82 0.88
C LYS A 69 13.92 -14.60 0.59
N PRO A 70 13.20 -14.04 1.58
CA PRO A 70 12.34 -12.88 1.34
C PRO A 70 13.07 -11.71 0.67
N ASN A 71 12.41 -11.09 -0.31
CA ASN A 71 12.91 -9.99 -1.13
C ASN A 71 14.24 -10.31 -1.84
N SER A 72 14.39 -11.54 -2.31
CA SER A 72 15.52 -11.95 -3.15
C SER A 72 15.09 -12.26 -4.57
N PHE A 73 16.01 -12.11 -5.50
CA PHE A 73 15.81 -12.49 -6.89
C PHE A 73 17.09 -13.05 -7.51
N LYS A 74 16.93 -13.89 -8.52
CA LYS A 74 17.99 -14.43 -9.36
C LYS A 74 17.72 -14.03 -10.81
N ILE A 75 18.77 -13.65 -11.54
CA ILE A 75 18.70 -13.29 -12.96
C ILE A 75 19.73 -14.12 -13.71
N THR A 76 19.30 -14.81 -14.76
CA THR A 76 20.18 -15.60 -15.61
C THR A 76 19.90 -15.37 -17.09
N LYS A 77 20.95 -15.11 -17.86
CA LYS A 77 20.97 -15.14 -19.32
C LYS A 77 22.35 -15.62 -19.79
N THR A 78 22.36 -16.72 -20.52
CA THR A 78 23.54 -17.27 -21.20
C THR A 78 23.66 -16.73 -22.63
N SER A 79 24.83 -16.86 -23.24
CA SER A 79 25.12 -16.35 -24.59
C SER A 79 24.28 -17.00 -25.69
N ASP A 80 23.85 -18.24 -25.49
CA ASP A 80 23.03 -19.04 -26.40
C ASP A 80 21.52 -18.80 -26.21
N SER A 81 21.12 -18.05 -25.19
CA SER A 81 19.73 -17.71 -24.90
C SER A 81 19.40 -16.29 -25.36
N SER A 82 18.26 -16.14 -26.06
CA SER A 82 17.64 -14.83 -26.33
C SER A 82 16.74 -14.35 -25.19
N VAL A 83 16.58 -15.16 -24.13
CA VAL A 83 15.65 -14.93 -23.03
C VAL A 83 16.41 -14.74 -21.72
N VAL A 84 16.02 -13.69 -20.99
CA VAL A 84 16.43 -13.42 -19.61
C VAL A 84 15.43 -14.11 -18.68
N LEU A 85 15.93 -15.01 -17.83
CA LEU A 85 15.13 -15.67 -16.80
C LEU A 85 15.29 -14.92 -15.49
N ILE A 86 14.16 -14.61 -14.84
CA ILE A 86 14.10 -13.89 -13.57
C ILE A 86 13.28 -14.72 -12.60
N VAL A 87 13.87 -15.10 -11.47
CA VAL A 87 13.17 -15.80 -10.39
C VAL A 87 13.16 -14.90 -9.18
N GLY A 88 11.99 -14.55 -8.67
CA GLY A 88 11.84 -13.71 -7.48
C GLY A 88 11.12 -14.43 -6.34
N SER A 89 11.42 -14.06 -5.09
CA SER A 89 10.71 -14.58 -3.91
C SER A 89 9.23 -14.17 -3.85
N SER A 90 8.87 -13.14 -4.60
CA SER A 90 7.52 -12.56 -4.73
C SER A 90 7.41 -11.82 -6.07
N GLY A 91 6.21 -11.38 -6.44
CA GLY A 91 6.00 -10.55 -7.63
C GLY A 91 6.78 -9.23 -7.58
N VAL A 92 6.83 -8.59 -6.40
CA VAL A 92 7.69 -7.41 -6.17
C VAL A 92 9.17 -7.74 -6.38
N ALA A 93 9.67 -8.86 -5.84
CA ALA A 93 11.07 -9.23 -5.99
C ALA A 93 11.43 -9.55 -7.46
N ALA A 94 10.55 -10.24 -8.18
CA ALA A 94 10.72 -10.49 -9.62
C ALA A 94 10.69 -9.18 -10.43
N SER A 95 9.77 -8.26 -10.11
CA SER A 95 9.70 -6.93 -10.73
C SER A 95 10.98 -6.11 -10.46
N LYS A 96 11.52 -6.18 -9.23
CA LYS A 96 12.80 -5.55 -8.88
C LYS A 96 13.96 -6.19 -9.62
N GLY A 97 13.97 -7.51 -9.80
CA GLY A 97 14.97 -8.23 -10.58
C GLY A 97 14.96 -7.82 -12.04
N PHE A 98 13.78 -7.74 -12.65
CA PHE A 98 13.60 -7.17 -13.99
C PHE A 98 14.18 -5.76 -14.08
N PHE A 99 13.82 -4.87 -13.15
CA PHE A 99 14.36 -3.51 -13.16
C PHE A 99 15.87 -3.44 -12.92
N HIS A 100 16.40 -4.31 -12.06
CA HIS A 100 17.84 -4.41 -11.81
C HIS A 100 18.59 -4.75 -13.09
N TYR A 101 18.07 -5.70 -13.87
CA TYR A 101 18.63 -6.05 -15.17
C TYR A 101 18.60 -4.85 -16.14
N LEU A 102 17.43 -4.22 -16.30
CA LEU A 102 17.30 -3.05 -17.16
C LEU A 102 18.27 -1.93 -16.78
N LYS A 103 18.39 -1.63 -15.48
CA LYS A 103 19.21 -0.53 -14.98
C LYS A 103 20.71 -0.78 -15.11
N TYR A 104 21.18 -1.95 -14.68
CA TYR A 104 22.61 -2.20 -14.53
C TYR A 104 23.24 -2.91 -15.72
N TYR A 105 22.44 -3.58 -16.55
CA TYR A 105 22.93 -4.30 -17.74
C TYR A 105 22.49 -3.60 -19.02
N CYS A 106 21.27 -3.07 -19.09
CA CYS A 106 20.77 -2.42 -20.31
C CYS A 106 20.94 -0.89 -20.34
N GLY A 107 21.39 -0.27 -19.25
CA GLY A 107 21.55 1.20 -19.18
C GLY A 107 20.22 1.98 -19.13
N CYS A 108 19.11 1.30 -18.84
CA CYS A 108 17.78 1.89 -18.80
C CYS A 108 17.45 2.55 -17.44
N HIS A 109 16.41 3.38 -17.43
CA HIS A 109 15.91 4.05 -16.23
C HIS A 109 14.38 4.21 -16.25
N VAL A 110 13.75 4.10 -15.08
CA VAL A 110 12.32 4.35 -14.91
C VAL A 110 12.13 5.24 -13.68
N SER A 111 11.49 6.39 -13.86
CA SER A 111 11.25 7.37 -12.80
C SER A 111 9.81 7.91 -12.83
N TRP A 112 9.52 8.95 -12.03
CA TRP A 112 8.24 9.66 -12.13
C TRP A 112 8.23 10.66 -13.30
N ASP A 113 9.37 11.30 -13.56
CA ASP A 113 9.47 12.40 -14.53
C ASP A 113 9.82 11.93 -15.95
N GLY A 114 10.16 10.65 -16.10
CA GLY A 114 10.43 10.06 -17.40
C GLY A 114 11.17 8.74 -17.34
N ASP A 115 11.16 8.05 -18.48
CA ASP A 115 11.78 6.75 -18.66
C ASP A 115 12.80 6.80 -19.79
N GLN A 116 13.91 6.08 -19.63
CA GLN A 116 14.82 5.71 -20.69
C GLN A 116 14.73 4.18 -20.81
N LEU A 117 14.18 3.69 -21.91
CA LEU A 117 13.95 2.26 -22.14
C LEU A 117 14.50 1.84 -23.51
N ASP A 118 15.64 2.40 -23.89
CA ASP A 118 16.37 2.01 -25.09
C ASP A 118 17.24 0.79 -24.76
N LEU A 119 16.68 -0.40 -24.94
CA LEU A 119 17.36 -1.66 -24.65
C LEU A 119 18.36 -1.97 -25.78
N PRO A 120 19.56 -2.50 -25.46
CA PRO A 120 20.48 -2.96 -26.50
C PRO A 120 19.81 -4.05 -27.36
N ASP A 121 20.21 -4.10 -28.63
CA ASP A 121 19.76 -5.13 -29.58
C ASP A 121 20.03 -6.53 -29.01
N ASP A 122 21.28 -6.75 -28.57
CA ASP A 122 21.70 -7.93 -27.85
C ASP A 122 21.64 -7.71 -26.34
N LEU A 123 20.71 -8.41 -25.69
CA LEU A 123 20.58 -8.39 -24.24
C LEU A 123 21.85 -8.96 -23.55
N PRO A 124 22.48 -8.25 -22.59
CA PRO A 124 23.73 -8.71 -21.96
C PRO A 124 23.57 -9.96 -21.12
N ASN A 125 24.60 -10.81 -21.11
CA ASN A 125 24.63 -12.02 -20.28
C ASN A 125 24.74 -11.67 -18.79
N VAL A 126 24.16 -12.52 -17.95
CA VAL A 126 24.12 -12.32 -16.50
C VAL A 126 23.92 -13.65 -15.78
N ASP A 127 24.53 -13.81 -14.61
CA ASP A 127 24.20 -14.86 -13.64
C ASP A 127 24.44 -14.28 -12.23
N ILE A 128 23.38 -13.75 -11.62
CA ILE A 128 23.45 -13.13 -10.30
C ILE A 128 22.28 -13.55 -9.42
N THR A 129 22.52 -13.56 -8.12
CA THR A 129 21.50 -13.61 -7.09
C THR A 129 21.67 -12.38 -6.20
N VAL A 130 20.58 -11.70 -5.90
CA VAL A 130 20.56 -10.50 -5.05
C VAL A 130 19.55 -10.72 -3.95
N GLU A 131 19.95 -10.39 -2.72
CA GLU A 131 19.10 -10.48 -1.53
C GLU A 131 18.96 -9.10 -0.89
N ALA A 132 17.74 -8.69 -0.58
CA ALA A 132 17.54 -7.50 0.22
C ALA A 132 17.88 -7.78 1.70
N LEU A 133 18.43 -6.78 2.38
CA LEU A 133 18.70 -6.85 3.82
C LEU A 133 17.42 -6.81 4.67
N SER A 134 16.36 -6.19 4.15
CA SER A 134 15.09 -6.01 4.84
C SER A 134 13.97 -6.78 4.13
N SER A 135 13.12 -7.44 4.91
CA SER A 135 11.85 -7.99 4.44
C SER A 135 10.80 -6.91 4.16
N ILE A 136 11.01 -5.69 4.67
CA ILE A 136 10.11 -4.55 4.47
C ILE A 136 10.84 -3.40 3.80
N VAL A 137 10.28 -2.97 2.68
CA VAL A 137 10.65 -1.73 2.01
C VAL A 137 9.38 -0.89 1.97
N TYR A 138 9.35 0.11 2.85
CA TYR A 138 8.21 0.99 3.07
C TYR A 138 8.25 2.20 2.13
N TYR A 139 7.08 2.66 1.70
CA TYR A 139 6.94 3.88 0.91
C TYR A 139 5.71 4.69 1.33
N GLN A 140 5.80 6.01 1.11
CA GLN A 140 4.81 7.07 1.36
C GLN A 140 4.83 7.70 2.76
N ASN A 141 4.39 8.95 2.81
CA ASN A 141 3.91 9.60 4.03
C ASN A 141 2.39 9.80 3.91
N VAL A 142 1.64 9.86 5.01
CA VAL A 142 0.21 10.22 4.99
C VAL A 142 -0.05 11.53 4.26
N CYS A 143 0.85 12.52 4.38
CA CYS A 143 0.76 13.81 3.69
C CYS A 143 0.88 13.70 2.15
N THR A 144 1.58 12.69 1.63
CA THR A 144 1.75 12.47 0.17
C THR A 144 0.39 12.30 -0.51
N TRP A 145 -0.57 11.71 0.19
CA TRP A 145 -1.93 11.51 -0.31
C TRP A 145 -2.70 12.82 -0.49
N SER A 146 -2.32 13.89 0.20
CA SER A 146 -2.89 15.22 0.06
C SER A 146 -2.06 16.14 -0.86
N TYR A 147 -0.73 16.04 -0.80
CA TYR A 147 0.14 16.92 -1.57
C TYR A 147 0.37 16.47 -3.01
N SER A 148 0.32 15.17 -3.27
CA SER A 148 0.71 14.60 -4.57
C SER A 148 -0.41 13.80 -5.22
N PHE A 149 -1.18 13.03 -4.44
CA PHE A 149 -2.11 12.04 -5.00
C PHE A 149 -3.59 12.47 -5.00
N SER A 150 -3.95 13.63 -4.44
CA SER A 150 -5.37 14.06 -4.29
C SER A 150 -6.15 14.05 -5.60
N TRP A 151 -5.47 14.29 -6.72
CA TRP A 151 -6.08 14.43 -8.03
C TRP A 151 -5.73 13.29 -8.98
N TRP A 152 -5.09 12.24 -8.48
CA TRP A 152 -4.73 11.08 -9.30
C TRP A 152 -5.94 10.23 -9.61
N THR A 153 -6.00 9.76 -10.85
CA THR A 153 -6.96 8.76 -11.30
C THR A 153 -6.31 7.37 -11.32
N TRP A 154 -7.05 6.38 -11.81
CA TRP A 154 -6.49 5.04 -12.00
C TRP A 154 -5.26 5.03 -12.92
N THR A 155 -5.20 5.90 -13.92
CA THR A 155 -4.09 5.92 -14.88
C THR A 155 -2.76 6.24 -14.20
N GLU A 156 -2.72 7.30 -13.38
CA GLU A 156 -1.53 7.67 -12.60
C GLU A 156 -1.19 6.55 -11.60
N TRP A 157 -2.19 6.03 -10.88
CA TRP A 157 -1.99 4.97 -9.90
C TRP A 157 -1.48 3.66 -10.51
N ARG A 158 -1.96 3.25 -11.69
CA ARG A 158 -1.50 2.05 -12.38
C ARG A 158 -0.01 2.17 -12.70
N ARG A 159 0.40 3.29 -13.30
CA ARG A 159 1.82 3.56 -13.60
C ARG A 159 2.66 3.63 -12.33
N HIS A 160 2.13 4.22 -11.27
CA HIS A 160 2.82 4.38 -10.01
C HIS A 160 3.00 3.04 -9.28
N ILE A 161 2.00 2.15 -9.27
CA ILE A 161 2.12 0.81 -8.67
C ILE A 161 3.16 -0.03 -9.43
N ASP A 162 3.22 0.07 -10.76
CA ASP A 162 4.28 -0.58 -11.53
C ASP A 162 5.67 -0.05 -11.13
N TRP A 163 5.81 1.27 -10.97
CA TRP A 163 7.04 1.87 -10.46
C TRP A 163 7.39 1.39 -9.05
N MET A 164 6.41 1.29 -8.13
CA MET A 164 6.61 0.79 -6.78
C MET A 164 7.13 -0.67 -6.79
N ALA A 165 6.58 -1.52 -7.67
CA ALA A 165 7.03 -2.90 -7.84
C ALA A 165 8.47 -2.95 -8.41
N LEU A 166 8.78 -2.14 -9.43
CA LEU A 166 10.14 -2.00 -9.96
C LEU A 166 11.14 -1.50 -8.91
N GLN A 167 10.70 -0.66 -7.96
CA GLN A 167 11.55 -0.19 -6.87
C GLN A 167 11.72 -1.21 -5.74
N GLY A 168 10.90 -2.25 -5.69
CA GLY A 168 10.95 -3.28 -4.66
C GLY A 168 10.16 -2.92 -3.39
N ILE A 169 9.18 -2.02 -3.49
CA ILE A 169 8.33 -1.62 -2.35
C ILE A 169 7.42 -2.79 -1.96
N THR A 170 7.48 -3.18 -0.69
CA THR A 170 6.68 -4.30 -0.16
C THR A 170 5.56 -3.86 0.79
N LEU A 171 5.65 -2.65 1.36
CA LEU A 171 4.65 -2.09 2.26
C LEU A 171 4.32 -0.64 1.88
N SER A 172 3.03 -0.33 1.76
CA SER A 172 2.56 1.02 1.44
C SER A 172 1.28 1.35 2.18
N LEU A 173 0.93 2.63 2.23
CA LEU A 173 -0.36 3.10 2.74
C LEU A 173 -1.45 2.92 1.68
N ALA A 174 -2.69 2.77 2.13
CA ALA A 174 -3.90 2.94 1.34
C ALA A 174 -4.98 3.57 2.24
N PRO A 175 -5.07 4.92 2.33
CA PRO A 175 -5.76 5.60 3.42
C PRO A 175 -7.14 6.16 3.09
N PHE A 176 -7.69 5.99 1.87
CA PHE A 176 -9.07 6.43 1.60
C PHE A 176 -10.07 5.66 2.48
N GLN A 177 -10.94 6.40 3.16
CA GLN A 177 -11.86 5.90 4.18
C GLN A 177 -13.07 6.81 4.44
N GLU A 178 -13.23 7.91 3.68
CA GLU A 178 -14.23 8.95 3.96
C GLU A 178 -15.67 8.48 3.69
N ASP A 179 -15.85 7.55 2.75
CA ASP A 179 -17.10 6.83 2.52
C ASP A 179 -17.48 6.00 3.76
N LEU A 180 -16.56 5.19 4.27
CA LEU A 180 -16.77 4.38 5.48
C LEU A 180 -17.06 5.24 6.71
N TRP A 181 -16.36 6.38 6.87
CA TRP A 181 -16.66 7.31 7.97
C TRP A 181 -18.02 7.97 7.80
N THR A 182 -18.45 8.28 6.57
CA THR A 182 -19.80 8.79 6.32
C THR A 182 -20.85 7.78 6.77
N GLU A 183 -20.68 6.50 6.42
CA GLU A 183 -21.57 5.42 6.85
C GLU A 183 -21.58 5.29 8.37
N VAL A 184 -20.41 5.18 9.00
CA VAL A 184 -20.30 5.07 10.46
C VAL A 184 -20.97 6.25 11.17
N PHE A 185 -20.71 7.48 10.75
CA PHE A 185 -21.34 8.65 11.38
C PHE A 185 -22.86 8.69 11.18
N SER A 186 -23.34 8.22 10.03
CA SER A 186 -24.77 8.09 9.75
C SER A 186 -25.44 7.06 10.67
N GLU A 187 -24.79 5.91 10.94
CA GLU A 187 -25.25 4.92 11.92
C GLU A 187 -25.33 5.49 13.35
N TYR A 188 -24.46 6.45 13.67
CA TYR A 188 -24.50 7.18 14.93
C TYR A 188 -25.55 8.31 14.96
N ASN A 189 -26.37 8.47 13.92
CA ASN A 189 -27.41 9.50 13.77
C ASN A 189 -26.90 10.93 13.63
N LEU A 190 -25.69 11.14 13.09
CA LEU A 190 -25.28 12.46 12.64
C LEU A 190 -26.08 12.85 11.40
N THR A 191 -26.44 14.14 11.30
CA THR A 191 -27.07 14.65 10.07
C THR A 191 -26.03 14.78 8.96
N GLN A 192 -26.47 14.82 7.70
CA GLN A 192 -25.56 15.07 6.59
C GLN A 192 -24.77 16.38 6.77
N HIS A 193 -25.43 17.41 7.31
CA HIS A 193 -24.78 18.68 7.63
C HIS A 193 -23.65 18.52 8.67
N ASP A 194 -23.88 17.73 9.73
CA ASP A 194 -22.84 17.46 10.74
C ASP A 194 -21.63 16.74 10.15
N ILE A 195 -21.87 15.81 9.23
CA ILE A 195 -20.80 15.06 8.52
C ILE A 195 -20.03 16.00 7.57
N ASP A 196 -20.74 16.84 6.83
CA ASP A 196 -20.18 17.82 5.90
C ASP A 196 -19.31 18.87 6.61
N GLU A 197 -19.69 19.28 7.82
CA GLU A 197 -18.87 20.17 8.66
C GLU A 197 -17.67 19.47 9.31
N HIS A 198 -17.64 18.13 9.32
CA HIS A 198 -16.56 17.34 9.91
C HIS A 198 -15.52 16.92 8.87
N LEU A 199 -15.96 16.37 7.72
CA LEU A 199 -15.09 15.90 6.66
C LEU A 199 -14.54 17.09 5.85
N SER A 200 -13.22 17.19 5.76
CA SER A 200 -12.47 18.12 4.92
C SER A 200 -12.54 17.76 3.43
N GLY A 201 -12.07 18.66 2.58
CA GLY A 201 -11.87 18.39 1.16
C GLY A 201 -10.66 17.50 0.88
N PRO A 202 -10.56 16.91 -0.33
CA PRO A 202 -9.55 15.91 -0.66
C PRO A 202 -8.09 16.41 -0.65
N GLY A 203 -7.90 17.71 -0.83
CA GLY A 203 -6.60 18.35 -0.66
C GLY A 203 -6.11 18.36 0.79
N PHE A 204 -6.96 18.04 1.77
CA PHE A 204 -6.68 18.20 3.19
C PHE A 204 -6.87 16.94 4.06
N PHE A 205 -7.20 15.80 3.42
CA PHE A 205 -7.44 14.54 4.12
C PHE A 205 -6.34 14.08 5.06
N ALA A 206 -5.06 14.31 4.74
CA ALA A 206 -3.96 13.90 5.61
C ALA A 206 -4.11 14.50 7.02
N TRP A 207 -4.35 15.80 7.11
CA TRP A 207 -4.50 16.51 8.39
C TRP A 207 -5.80 16.17 9.09
N GLN A 208 -6.90 15.97 8.35
CA GLN A 208 -8.15 15.52 8.95
C GLN A 208 -7.98 14.15 9.62
N ARG A 209 -7.39 13.18 8.91
CA ARG A 209 -7.22 11.81 9.39
C ARG A 209 -6.29 11.73 10.60
N MET A 210 -5.34 12.66 10.71
CA MET A 210 -4.47 12.84 11.88
C MET A 210 -5.12 13.66 13.02
N GLY A 211 -6.38 14.08 12.86
CA GLY A 211 -7.12 14.82 13.87
C GLY A 211 -6.72 16.29 14.02
N ASN A 212 -6.00 16.87 13.05
CA ASN A 212 -5.50 18.24 13.12
C ASN A 212 -6.55 19.28 12.68
N ILE A 213 -7.38 18.94 11.70
CA ILE A 213 -8.40 19.84 11.13
C ILE A 213 -9.73 19.10 10.94
N ARG A 214 -10.81 19.86 10.70
CA ARG A 214 -12.12 19.35 10.28
C ARG A 214 -12.78 20.31 9.28
N GLY A 215 -13.61 19.80 8.38
CA GLY A 215 -14.49 20.57 7.49
C GLY A 215 -13.81 21.43 6.40
N TRP A 216 -12.53 21.77 6.55
CA TRP A 216 -11.86 22.71 5.65
C TRP A 216 -11.76 22.18 4.20
N GLY A 217 -12.18 23.00 3.23
CA GLY A 217 -12.19 22.64 1.81
C GLY A 217 -13.29 21.65 1.40
N GLY A 218 -14.20 21.27 2.32
CA GLY A 218 -15.41 20.52 2.03
C GLY A 218 -16.56 21.41 1.52
N PRO A 219 -17.79 20.85 1.41
CA PRO A 219 -18.17 19.47 1.72
C PRO A 219 -17.72 18.47 0.63
N LEU A 220 -17.67 17.19 0.98
CA LEU A 220 -17.41 16.12 0.02
C LEU A 220 -18.67 15.77 -0.77
N THR A 221 -18.59 15.87 -2.10
CA THR A 221 -19.68 15.41 -2.97
C THR A 221 -19.81 13.89 -2.95
N GLU A 222 -21.03 13.38 -3.15
CA GLU A 222 -21.28 11.94 -3.28
C GLU A 222 -20.45 11.33 -4.41
N SER A 223 -20.37 12.01 -5.56
CA SER A 223 -19.54 11.57 -6.69
C SER A 223 -18.07 11.39 -6.34
N PHE A 224 -17.52 12.26 -5.48
CA PHE A 224 -16.13 12.13 -5.05
C PHE A 224 -15.94 10.94 -4.10
N LYS A 225 -16.87 10.73 -3.15
CA LYS A 225 -16.81 9.58 -2.24
C LYS A 225 -16.85 8.25 -3.01
N THR A 226 -17.76 8.13 -3.98
CA THR A 226 -17.81 6.95 -4.86
C THR A 226 -16.50 6.78 -5.64
N PHE A 227 -15.99 7.85 -6.25
CA PHE A 227 -14.72 7.82 -6.97
C PHE A 227 -13.55 7.35 -6.08
N ALA A 228 -13.42 7.90 -4.87
CA ALA A 228 -12.34 7.57 -3.94
C ALA A 228 -12.43 6.11 -3.47
N SER A 229 -13.64 5.61 -3.19
CA SER A 229 -13.90 4.22 -2.81
C SER A 229 -13.50 3.23 -3.92
N ASP A 230 -13.93 3.51 -5.15
CA ASP A 230 -13.60 2.70 -6.33
C ASP A 230 -12.09 2.70 -6.60
N LEU A 231 -11.46 3.88 -6.53
CA LEU A 231 -10.03 4.03 -6.76
C LEU A 231 -9.21 3.26 -5.70
N GLN A 232 -9.55 3.43 -4.43
CA GLN A 232 -8.93 2.71 -3.31
C GLN A 232 -9.03 1.20 -3.50
N THR A 233 -10.21 0.70 -3.87
CA THR A 233 -10.43 -0.72 -4.13
C THR A 233 -9.52 -1.24 -5.24
N LYS A 234 -9.44 -0.53 -6.37
CA LYS A 234 -8.57 -0.91 -7.50
C LYS A 234 -7.08 -0.86 -7.12
N VAL A 235 -6.66 0.18 -6.42
CA VAL A 235 -5.26 0.35 -5.94
C VAL A 235 -4.88 -0.79 -5.01
N VAL A 236 -5.69 -1.08 -3.99
CA VAL A 236 -5.44 -2.18 -3.04
C VAL A 236 -5.40 -3.53 -3.74
N GLN A 237 -6.35 -3.80 -4.64
CA GLN A 237 -6.40 -5.05 -5.39
C GLN A 237 -5.13 -5.25 -6.20
N GLU A 238 -4.68 -4.25 -6.96
CA GLU A 238 -3.49 -4.46 -7.77
C GLU A 238 -2.21 -4.53 -6.94
N MET A 239 -2.04 -3.70 -5.92
CA MET A 239 -0.86 -3.80 -5.06
C MET A 239 -0.75 -5.21 -4.44
N ARG A 240 -1.88 -5.81 -4.05
CA ARG A 240 -1.93 -7.20 -3.61
C ARG A 240 -1.61 -8.21 -4.72
N ARG A 241 -1.94 -7.94 -5.99
CA ARG A 241 -1.56 -8.82 -7.12
C ARG A 241 -0.03 -8.98 -7.21
N PHE A 242 0.74 -7.92 -6.94
CA PHE A 242 2.22 -8.02 -6.87
C PHE A 242 2.75 -8.67 -5.59
N GLY A 243 1.89 -8.88 -4.60
CA GLY A 243 2.26 -9.37 -3.27
C GLY A 243 2.66 -8.27 -2.28
N MET A 244 2.34 -6.99 -2.58
CA MET A 244 2.52 -5.92 -1.61
C MET A 244 1.53 -6.04 -0.45
N ILE A 245 1.93 -5.50 0.69
CA ILE A 245 1.14 -5.39 1.90
C ILE A 245 0.71 -3.93 2.06
N LEU A 246 -0.51 -3.74 2.56
CA LEU A 246 -1.11 -2.42 2.70
C LEU A 246 -1.38 -2.14 4.19
N ALA A 247 -0.91 -0.98 4.67
CA ALA A 247 -1.35 -0.42 5.93
C ALA A 247 -2.66 0.34 5.69
N LEU A 248 -3.75 -0.22 6.23
CA LEU A 248 -5.08 0.37 6.21
C LEU A 248 -5.30 1.20 7.49
N PRO A 249 -6.12 2.26 7.42
CA PRO A 249 -6.40 3.08 8.58
C PRO A 249 -7.21 2.31 9.64
N ALA A 250 -7.11 2.79 10.87
CA ALA A 250 -7.89 2.33 12.00
C ALA A 250 -8.33 3.53 12.83
N PHE A 251 -9.36 3.35 13.65
CA PHE A 251 -9.85 4.41 14.53
C PHE A 251 -8.81 4.79 15.59
N ALA A 252 -8.48 6.08 15.66
CA ALA A 252 -7.49 6.61 16.59
C ALA A 252 -8.08 7.48 17.72
N GLY A 253 -9.42 7.57 17.83
CA GLY A 253 -10.09 8.32 18.91
C GLY A 253 -10.61 9.71 18.51
N HIS A 254 -10.35 10.18 17.29
CA HIS A 254 -10.85 11.47 16.80
C HIS A 254 -12.33 11.37 16.39
N LEU A 255 -13.18 12.24 16.94
CA LEU A 255 -14.63 12.20 16.73
C LEU A 255 -15.19 13.59 16.35
N PRO A 256 -16.33 13.65 15.63
CA PRO A 256 -17.07 14.89 15.41
C PRO A 256 -17.49 15.58 16.71
N VAL A 257 -17.59 16.91 16.69
CA VAL A 257 -17.90 17.71 17.89
C VAL A 257 -19.29 17.41 18.45
N GLN A 258 -20.21 16.96 17.59
CA GLN A 258 -21.56 16.55 17.92
C GLN A 258 -21.60 15.40 18.92
N PHE A 259 -20.60 14.51 18.92
CA PHE A 259 -20.54 13.37 19.84
C PHE A 259 -20.58 13.80 21.32
N LYS A 260 -20.09 14.99 21.66
CA LYS A 260 -20.16 15.51 23.03
C LYS A 260 -21.59 15.72 23.51
N ALA A 261 -22.47 16.23 22.64
CA ALA A 261 -23.88 16.43 22.96
C ALA A 261 -24.66 15.11 22.91
N MET A 262 -24.34 14.24 21.95
CA MET A 262 -25.02 12.96 21.74
C MET A 262 -24.67 11.92 22.82
N PHE A 263 -23.44 11.94 23.33
CA PHE A 263 -22.92 11.00 24.32
C PHE A 263 -22.36 11.74 25.54
N PRO A 264 -23.21 12.37 26.37
CA PRO A 264 -22.77 13.24 27.47
C PRO A 264 -22.00 12.49 28.59
N GLN A 265 -22.10 11.16 28.63
CA GLN A 265 -21.37 10.30 29.58
C GLN A 265 -20.01 9.84 29.05
N ALA A 266 -19.71 10.06 27.77
CA ALA A 266 -18.42 9.70 27.19
C ALA A 266 -17.33 10.67 27.66
N LYS A 267 -16.15 10.14 28.00
CA LYS A 267 -14.97 10.95 28.35
C LYS A 267 -14.31 11.46 27.07
N LEU A 268 -14.63 12.69 26.68
CA LEU A 268 -14.08 13.35 25.50
C LEU A 268 -13.22 14.54 25.93
N ASN A 269 -12.03 14.64 25.34
CA ASN A 269 -11.12 15.77 25.55
C ASN A 269 -11.13 16.65 24.30
N PRO A 270 -11.39 17.96 24.42
CA PRO A 270 -11.13 18.90 23.34
C PRO A 270 -9.65 18.86 22.97
N VAL A 271 -9.35 18.82 21.68
CA VAL A 271 -7.99 18.96 21.16
C VAL A 271 -7.63 20.44 21.03
N GLU A 272 -6.35 20.78 21.24
CA GLU A 272 -5.86 22.15 21.03
C GLU A 272 -5.89 22.53 19.55
N VAL A 273 -5.90 23.84 19.27
CA VAL A 273 -5.80 24.35 17.91
C VAL A 273 -4.43 23.97 17.33
N TRP A 274 -4.45 23.34 16.16
CA TRP A 274 -3.25 23.01 15.42
C TRP A 274 -3.00 24.10 14.36
N ASN A 275 -1.81 24.69 14.41
CA ASN A 275 -1.36 25.83 13.59
C ASN A 275 -2.15 27.12 13.82
#